data_AF-A0A1G0MNA5-F1
#
_entry.id   AF-A0A1G0MNA5-F1
#
_cell.length_a   1.000
_cell.length_b   1.000
_cell.length_c   1.000
_cell.angle_alpha   90.00
_cell.angle_beta   90.00
_cell.angle_gamma   90.00
#
_symmetry.space_group_name_H-M   'P 1'
#
loop_
_entity.id
_entity.type
_entity.pdbx_description
1 polymer ?
#
loop_
_entity_poly.entity_id
_entity_poly.type
_entity_poly.pdbx_seq_one_letter_code
_entity_poly.pdbx_strand_id
1 'polypeptide(L)'
;MVHVFTRIIPLLLLLAMAQPAAATQGMAIDPATCLGCHGDKISAELMAKSVHGKNGCTSCHVEIVELAKHMRGEVAVGKVQCVRCHKKESAEHANSIHTQKGVQCANCHTDMHSHTSWNQDKRRVLAICVKCHKDERGFAQSVHGKGVIAGNQDSAACNDCHALHEIQALGDPSSHTNREFHTKVCLRCHADEKLVERNKISKVAVESYMESYHGKNYRLGYPEKVAGCADCHTAHAILPSADPNSSVHPNNLVKTCSSCHKKGSALFTKFYAHGEHNDRENYPILYYTFIAMTGLLVSTFAVFWLHTLLWMIRGFVENREKAAALEEGHIMHHVPEGHSQYRRFRRVHVFMHLLVIISFLGLSLTGLPLKFSDQAWAKVLMDLYGGAPNAAGFHRICAGITFVYFAMAIYMSIHFLFIRKDIKGNPLQRLFGPDSLCPNLRDISDVVGMVRWFFFKGPKPTFERWTYWEKFDFIAVFWGMFAIGGSGLMLW
;
A
#
# COMPACT_ATOMS: atom_id res chain seq x y z
N MET A 1 79.19 56.10 -13.20
CA MET A 1 78.29 56.74 -14.20
C MET A 1 77.34 55.76 -14.90
N VAL A 2 76.93 54.63 -14.29
CA VAL A 2 76.08 53.62 -15.00
C VAL A 2 74.89 53.08 -14.17
N HIS A 3 74.78 53.39 -12.86
CA HIS A 3 73.72 52.80 -12.01
C HIS A 3 72.56 53.71 -11.62
N VAL A 4 72.49 54.95 -12.12
CA VAL A 4 71.39 55.89 -11.82
C VAL A 4 70.34 55.93 -12.93
N PHE A 5 70.68 55.55 -14.17
CA PHE A 5 69.76 55.67 -15.31
C PHE A 5 68.80 54.48 -15.53
N THR A 6 69.06 53.31 -14.92
CA THR A 6 68.22 52.11 -15.10
C THR A 6 67.03 52.00 -14.13
N ARG A 7 66.90 52.91 -13.16
CA ARG A 7 65.80 52.88 -12.17
C ARG A 7 64.70 53.93 -12.40
N ILE A 8 64.91 54.89 -13.30
CA ILE A 8 63.94 55.98 -13.52
C ILE A 8 62.97 55.67 -14.69
N ILE A 9 63.41 54.85 -15.66
CA ILE A 9 62.60 54.46 -16.82
C ILE A 9 61.36 53.62 -16.45
N PRO A 10 61.40 52.63 -15.53
CA PRO A 10 60.20 51.90 -15.16
C PRO A 10 59.25 52.74 -14.29
N LEU A 11 59.75 53.73 -13.56
CA LEU A 11 58.95 54.60 -12.69
C LEU A 11 58.14 55.62 -13.52
N LEU A 12 58.72 56.17 -14.59
CA LEU A 12 58.00 57.05 -15.52
C LEU A 12 56.97 56.31 -16.38
N LEU A 13 57.22 55.03 -16.71
CA LEU A 13 56.24 54.18 -17.39
C LEU A 13 55.08 53.74 -16.48
N LEU A 14 55.32 53.58 -15.17
CA LEU A 14 54.27 53.32 -14.17
C LEU A 14 53.39 54.54 -13.87
N LEU A 15 53.93 55.76 -13.96
CA LEU A 15 53.14 56.99 -13.82
C LEU A 15 52.34 57.35 -15.09
N ALA A 16 52.78 56.92 -16.28
CA ALA A 16 52.02 57.12 -17.51
C ALA A 16 50.78 56.21 -17.65
N MET A 17 50.66 55.17 -16.82
CA MET A 17 49.48 54.29 -16.76
C MET A 17 48.46 54.68 -15.68
N ALA A 18 48.74 55.72 -14.89
CA ALA A 18 47.78 56.33 -13.97
C ALA A 18 46.99 57.44 -14.68
N GLN A 19 46.41 57.16 -15.86
CA GLN A 19 45.21 57.89 -16.22
C GLN A 19 44.09 57.38 -15.30
N PRO A 20 43.26 58.26 -14.71
CA PRO A 20 41.97 57.79 -14.23
C PRO A 20 41.29 57.26 -15.48
N ALA A 21 41.26 55.93 -15.64
CA ALA A 21 40.30 55.31 -16.52
C ALA A 21 38.98 55.92 -16.09
N ALA A 22 38.38 56.73 -16.96
CA ALA A 22 37.02 57.19 -16.81
C ALA A 22 36.13 55.94 -16.85
N ALA A 23 36.07 55.22 -15.74
CA ALA A 23 35.08 54.20 -15.45
C ALA A 23 33.77 54.91 -15.12
N THR A 24 33.30 55.76 -16.03
CA THR A 24 31.96 56.36 -16.00
C THR A 24 31.00 55.58 -16.90
N GLN A 25 31.38 54.40 -17.38
CA GLN A 25 30.48 53.46 -18.03
C GLN A 25 30.34 52.23 -17.14
N GLY A 26 29.21 52.15 -16.44
CA GLY A 26 28.80 50.93 -15.73
C GLY A 26 28.58 51.05 -14.22
N MET A 27 28.58 52.26 -13.63
CA MET A 27 28.03 52.38 -12.26
C MET A 27 26.54 52.10 -12.29
N ALA A 28 26.04 51.34 -11.30
CA ALA A 28 24.62 51.15 -11.10
C ALA A 28 23.95 52.52 -10.96
N ILE A 29 22.94 52.79 -11.80
CA ILE A 29 22.15 54.02 -11.72
C ILE A 29 21.47 54.05 -10.35
N ASP A 30 21.59 55.16 -9.63
CA ASP A 30 20.97 55.35 -8.33
C ASP A 30 19.44 55.13 -8.46
N PRO A 31 18.85 54.20 -7.68
CA PRO A 31 17.42 53.96 -7.68
C PRO A 31 16.58 55.22 -7.46
N ALA A 32 17.09 56.22 -6.73
CA ALA A 32 16.40 57.50 -6.56
C ALA A 32 16.23 58.26 -7.89
N THR A 33 17.17 58.13 -8.82
CA THR A 33 17.07 58.72 -10.17
C THR A 33 15.96 58.06 -10.97
N CYS A 34 15.87 56.72 -10.91
CA CYS A 34 14.81 55.96 -11.57
C CYS A 34 13.43 56.34 -11.00
N LEU A 35 13.32 56.41 -9.66
CA LEU A 35 12.08 56.76 -8.96
C LEU A 35 11.70 58.23 -9.13
N GLY A 36 12.64 59.13 -9.42
CA GLY A 36 12.33 60.52 -9.78
C GLY A 36 11.50 60.64 -11.05
N CYS A 37 11.69 59.74 -12.02
CA CYS A 37 10.91 59.71 -13.26
C CYS A 37 9.77 58.68 -13.26
N HIS A 38 9.89 57.59 -12.51
CA HIS A 38 8.90 56.49 -12.46
C HIS A 38 8.10 56.42 -11.15
N GLY A 39 8.21 57.43 -10.28
CA GLY A 39 7.55 57.47 -8.98
C GLY A 39 6.01 57.52 -9.04
N ASP A 40 5.46 57.86 -10.20
CA ASP A 40 4.03 57.79 -10.52
C ASP A 40 3.54 56.35 -10.76
N LYS A 41 4.44 55.44 -11.16
CA LYS A 41 4.13 54.03 -11.46
C LYS A 41 4.69 53.05 -10.45
N ILE A 42 5.74 53.44 -9.73
CA ILE A 42 6.44 52.59 -8.76
C ILE A 42 6.50 53.33 -7.43
N SER A 43 5.86 52.77 -6.41
CA SER A 43 5.97 53.29 -5.05
C SER A 43 7.34 52.93 -4.46
N ALA A 44 8.12 53.96 -4.13
CA ALA A 44 9.40 53.80 -3.43
C ALA A 44 9.23 53.06 -2.09
N GLU A 45 8.13 53.33 -1.38
CA GLU A 45 7.82 52.68 -0.11
C GLU A 45 7.51 51.19 -0.28
N LEU A 46 6.67 50.84 -1.26
CA LEU A 46 6.35 49.43 -1.53
C LEU A 46 7.57 48.67 -2.04
N MET A 47 8.40 49.29 -2.88
CA MET A 47 9.66 48.72 -3.34
C MET A 47 10.60 48.44 -2.19
N ALA A 48 10.81 49.42 -1.29
CA ALA A 48 11.65 49.25 -0.12
C ALA A 48 11.17 48.11 0.80
N LYS A 49 9.84 47.88 0.89
CA LYS A 49 9.22 46.80 1.68
C LYS A 49 9.21 45.44 0.97
N SER A 50 9.47 45.40 -0.34
CA SER A 50 9.47 44.16 -1.13
C SER A 50 10.68 43.27 -0.80
N VAL A 51 10.59 42.00 -1.19
CA VAL A 51 11.75 41.07 -1.11
C VAL A 51 12.92 41.51 -1.99
N HIS A 52 12.65 42.36 -2.99
CA HIS A 52 13.65 42.92 -3.88
C HIS A 52 14.10 44.33 -3.46
N GLY A 53 13.60 44.88 -2.34
CA GLY A 53 13.82 46.29 -1.98
C GLY A 53 15.27 46.71 -1.76
N LYS A 54 16.17 45.74 -1.57
CA LYS A 54 17.62 45.98 -1.49
C LYS A 54 18.33 46.01 -2.84
N ASN A 55 17.63 45.64 -3.92
CA ASN A 55 18.17 45.60 -5.27
C ASN A 55 17.98 46.95 -5.96
N GLY A 56 19.00 47.37 -6.72
CA GLY A 56 18.87 48.53 -7.60
C GLY A 56 18.02 48.23 -8.83
N CYS A 57 17.38 49.23 -9.42
CA CYS A 57 16.49 49.04 -10.58
C CYS A 57 17.19 48.30 -11.75
N THR A 58 18.45 48.64 -12.01
CA THR A 58 19.27 48.07 -13.09
C THR A 58 19.77 46.65 -12.81
N SER A 59 19.61 46.11 -11.60
CA SER A 59 19.91 44.69 -11.36
C SER A 59 18.85 43.76 -11.97
N CYS A 60 17.63 44.27 -12.14
CA CYS A 60 16.51 43.56 -12.77
C CYS A 60 16.27 44.04 -14.21
N HIS A 61 16.41 45.35 -14.46
CA HIS A 61 16.29 45.99 -15.77
C HIS A 61 17.66 46.24 -16.38
N VAL A 62 18.30 45.14 -16.74
CA VAL A 62 19.72 45.04 -17.04
C VAL A 62 20.09 45.59 -18.42
N GLU A 63 19.09 45.82 -19.25
CA GLU A 63 19.21 46.47 -20.56
C GLU A 63 19.53 47.96 -20.42
N ILE A 64 19.20 48.55 -19.26
CA ILE A 64 19.42 49.98 -18.98
C ILE A 64 20.86 50.21 -18.51
N VAL A 65 21.78 50.24 -19.48
CA VAL A 65 23.20 50.55 -19.25
C VAL A 65 23.53 52.05 -19.38
N GLU A 66 22.72 52.78 -20.15
CA GLU A 66 22.87 54.23 -20.37
C GLU A 66 21.53 54.93 -20.17
N LEU A 67 21.39 55.71 -19.08
CA LEU A 67 20.15 56.42 -18.75
C LEU A 67 19.71 57.38 -19.86
N ALA A 68 20.65 58.08 -20.50
CA ALA A 68 20.33 59.04 -21.55
C ALA A 68 19.66 58.38 -22.79
N LYS A 69 20.08 57.16 -23.15
CA LYS A 69 19.46 56.38 -24.24
C LYS A 69 18.06 55.91 -23.85
N HIS A 70 17.87 55.48 -22.60
CA HIS A 70 16.56 55.11 -22.07
C HIS A 70 15.58 56.31 -22.09
N MET A 71 16.03 57.49 -21.65
CA MET A 71 15.21 58.72 -21.64
C MET A 71 14.79 59.18 -23.04
N ARG A 72 15.61 58.92 -24.07
CA ARG A 72 15.27 59.21 -25.48
C ARG A 72 14.42 58.12 -26.14
N GLY A 73 14.11 57.03 -25.42
CA GLY A 73 13.35 55.90 -25.95
C GLY A 73 14.15 54.95 -26.84
N GLU A 74 15.47 55.10 -26.93
CA GLU A 74 16.35 54.23 -27.73
C GLU A 74 16.51 52.84 -27.08
N VAL A 75 16.34 52.75 -25.76
CA VAL A 75 16.40 51.49 -25.00
C VAL A 75 15.16 51.39 -24.11
N ALA A 76 14.30 50.42 -24.41
CA ALA A 76 13.15 50.09 -23.59
C ALA A 76 13.52 49.13 -22.45
N VAL A 77 12.77 49.18 -21.35
CA VAL A 77 12.89 48.23 -20.26
C VAL A 77 12.46 46.84 -20.74
N GLY A 78 13.37 45.88 -20.68
CA GLY A 78 13.12 44.49 -21.07
C GLY A 78 12.37 43.69 -20.01
N LYS A 79 11.98 42.47 -20.37
CA LYS A 79 11.42 41.50 -19.40
C LYS A 79 12.52 41.03 -18.46
N VAL A 80 12.26 41.09 -17.14
CA VAL A 80 13.20 40.69 -16.10
C VAL A 80 13.58 39.20 -16.24
N GLN A 81 14.88 38.94 -16.29
CA GLN A 81 15.45 37.59 -16.39
C GLN A 81 15.63 36.98 -15.01
N CYS A 82 14.55 36.37 -14.48
CA CYS A 82 14.50 35.77 -13.14
C CYS A 82 15.64 34.77 -12.89
N VAL A 83 16.01 34.00 -13.92
CA VAL A 83 17.07 32.97 -13.90
C VAL A 83 18.46 33.49 -13.50
N ARG A 84 18.71 34.81 -13.59
CA ARG A 84 19.98 35.39 -13.13
C ARG A 84 20.20 35.18 -11.62
N CYS A 85 19.12 35.17 -10.84
CA CYS A 85 19.14 34.97 -9.40
C CYS A 85 18.42 33.68 -8.98
N HIS A 86 17.24 33.41 -9.54
CA HIS A 86 16.39 32.24 -9.24
C HIS A 86 16.71 31.05 -10.16
N LYS A 87 17.98 30.64 -10.20
CA LYS A 87 18.47 29.58 -11.11
C LYS A 87 17.74 28.26 -10.89
N LYS A 88 17.55 27.87 -9.62
CA LYS A 88 16.92 26.61 -9.24
C LYS A 88 15.45 26.59 -9.66
N GLU A 89 14.69 27.60 -9.24
CA GLU A 89 13.25 27.70 -9.53
C GLU A 89 13.01 27.83 -11.04
N SER A 90 13.89 28.53 -11.76
CA SER A 90 13.80 28.63 -13.23
C SER A 90 14.04 27.28 -13.91
N ALA A 91 14.98 26.47 -13.41
CA ALA A 91 15.23 25.12 -13.93
C ALA A 91 14.06 24.17 -13.66
N GLU A 92 13.52 24.18 -12.43
CA GLU A 92 12.32 23.41 -12.05
C GLU A 92 11.10 23.83 -12.86
N HIS A 93 10.86 25.14 -12.99
CA HIS A 93 9.74 25.68 -13.75
C HIS A 93 9.86 25.32 -15.24
N ALA A 94 11.06 25.31 -15.82
CA ALA A 94 11.29 24.92 -17.21
C ALA A 94 10.80 23.48 -17.51
N ASN A 95 10.85 22.58 -16.53
CA ASN A 95 10.34 21.21 -16.62
C ASN A 95 8.83 21.10 -16.35
N SER A 96 8.17 22.17 -15.90
CA SER A 96 6.75 22.14 -15.55
C SER A 96 5.82 22.18 -16.77
N ILE A 97 4.65 21.54 -16.64
CA ILE A 97 3.53 21.68 -17.58
C ILE A 97 3.10 23.14 -17.76
N HIS A 98 3.30 23.98 -16.74
CA HIS A 98 2.98 25.40 -16.81
C HIS A 98 3.85 26.14 -17.85
N THR A 99 5.16 25.86 -17.91
CA THR A 99 6.02 26.41 -18.98
C THR A 99 5.57 25.95 -20.35
N GLN A 100 5.26 24.65 -20.48
CA GLN A 100 4.80 24.07 -21.75
C GLN A 100 3.48 24.68 -22.23
N LYS A 101 2.66 25.20 -21.31
CA LYS A 101 1.41 25.93 -21.60
C LYS A 101 1.56 27.45 -21.62
N GLY A 102 2.80 27.96 -21.62
CA GLY A 102 3.11 29.39 -21.76
C GLY A 102 2.92 30.22 -20.49
N VAL A 103 2.67 29.61 -19.34
CA VAL A 103 2.63 30.29 -18.04
C VAL A 103 4.06 30.66 -17.65
N GLN A 104 4.26 31.91 -17.26
CA GLN A 104 5.54 32.51 -16.89
C GLN A 104 5.58 32.80 -15.39
N CYS A 105 6.78 33.03 -14.83
CA CYS A 105 6.98 33.38 -13.42
C CYS A 105 6.05 34.53 -12.96
N ALA A 106 5.89 35.55 -13.80
CA ALA A 106 5.08 36.74 -13.52
C ALA A 106 3.56 36.47 -13.44
N ASN A 107 3.08 35.32 -13.93
CA ASN A 107 1.67 34.94 -13.80
C ASN A 107 1.33 34.50 -12.35
N CYS A 108 2.33 34.00 -11.61
CA CYS A 108 2.18 33.60 -10.21
C CYS A 108 2.79 34.63 -9.25
N HIS A 109 3.98 35.12 -9.57
CA HIS A 109 4.66 36.20 -8.85
C HIS A 109 4.28 37.54 -9.46
N THR A 110 3.07 38.00 -9.15
CA THR A 110 2.61 39.30 -9.62
C THR A 110 3.31 40.43 -8.87
N ASP A 111 3.49 41.54 -9.58
CA ASP A 111 4.01 42.82 -9.06
C ASP A 111 5.36 42.70 -8.32
N MET A 112 6.43 42.53 -9.10
CA MET A 112 7.80 42.34 -8.58
C MET A 112 8.32 43.53 -7.75
N HIS A 113 7.74 44.71 -7.94
CA HIS A 113 8.11 45.93 -7.21
C HIS A 113 7.44 46.00 -5.83
N SER A 114 6.39 45.23 -5.57
CA SER A 114 5.76 45.16 -4.24
C SER A 114 5.74 43.74 -3.67
N HIS A 115 6.42 42.80 -4.33
CA HIS A 115 6.36 41.38 -4.02
C HIS A 115 6.85 41.09 -2.60
N THR A 116 6.06 40.33 -1.84
CA THR A 116 6.42 39.89 -0.49
C THR A 116 6.61 38.38 -0.45
N SER A 117 7.50 37.91 0.42
CA SER A 117 7.69 36.48 0.65
C SER A 117 6.36 35.83 1.03
N TRP A 118 6.11 34.63 0.51
CA TRP A 118 4.90 33.89 0.85
C TRP A 118 4.96 33.33 2.27
N ASN A 119 6.13 33.30 2.91
CA ASN A 119 6.34 32.82 4.28
C ASN A 119 5.64 31.49 4.58
N GLN A 120 5.68 30.57 3.60
CA GLN A 120 5.01 29.26 3.66
C GLN A 120 3.48 29.32 3.87
N ASP A 121 2.83 30.46 3.64
CA ASP A 121 1.39 30.61 3.78
C ASP A 121 0.66 29.94 2.62
N LYS A 122 0.13 28.73 2.89
CA LYS A 122 -0.63 27.92 1.94
C LYS A 122 -1.89 28.59 1.42
N ARG A 123 -2.44 29.60 2.11
CA ARG A 123 -3.61 30.37 1.62
C ARG A 123 -3.29 31.13 0.34
N ARG A 124 -2.05 31.62 0.20
CA ARG A 124 -1.58 32.29 -1.02
C ARG A 124 -1.52 31.32 -2.20
N VAL A 125 -1.07 30.09 -1.97
CA VAL A 125 -1.03 29.04 -3.00
C VAL A 125 -2.43 28.79 -3.54
N LEU A 126 -3.39 28.54 -2.63
CA LEU A 126 -4.79 28.31 -3.00
C LEU A 126 -5.35 29.48 -3.82
N ALA A 127 -5.13 30.72 -3.36
CA ALA A 127 -5.61 31.93 -4.02
C ALA A 127 -5.01 32.14 -5.41
N ILE A 128 -3.79 31.65 -5.67
CA ILE A 128 -3.13 31.79 -6.97
C ILE A 128 -3.61 30.73 -7.96
N CYS A 129 -3.66 29.46 -7.55
CA CYS A 129 -4.04 28.36 -8.44
C CYS A 129 -5.47 28.54 -8.99
N VAL A 130 -6.44 28.93 -8.13
CA VAL A 130 -7.86 29.05 -8.52
C VAL A 130 -8.17 30.27 -9.41
N LYS A 131 -7.20 31.17 -9.63
CA LYS A 131 -7.34 32.26 -10.62
C LYS A 131 -7.50 31.68 -12.03
N CYS A 132 -6.73 30.64 -12.33
CA CYS A 132 -6.74 29.97 -13.64
C CYS A 132 -7.49 28.63 -13.60
N HIS A 133 -7.32 27.82 -12.54
CA HIS A 133 -8.01 26.53 -12.37
C HIS A 133 -9.40 26.72 -11.76
N LYS A 134 -10.33 27.25 -12.56
CA LYS A 134 -11.69 27.61 -12.08
C LYS A 134 -12.54 26.40 -11.70
N ASP A 135 -12.38 25.28 -12.38
CA ASP A 135 -13.12 24.05 -12.10
C ASP A 135 -12.74 23.46 -10.74
N GLU A 136 -11.53 23.77 -10.26
CA GLU A 136 -11.00 23.30 -8.99
C GLU A 136 -11.30 24.25 -7.81
N ARG A 137 -12.13 25.29 -8.02
CA ARG A 137 -12.59 26.16 -6.93
C ARG A 137 -13.32 25.39 -5.83
N GLY A 138 -13.90 24.24 -6.17
CA GLY A 138 -14.49 23.30 -5.22
C GLY A 138 -13.50 22.81 -4.15
N PHE A 139 -12.19 22.83 -4.41
CA PHE A 139 -11.17 22.44 -3.44
C PHE A 139 -11.25 23.24 -2.14
N ALA A 140 -11.61 24.51 -2.21
CA ALA A 140 -11.80 25.36 -1.02
C ALA A 140 -12.89 24.82 -0.06
N GLN A 141 -13.82 24.00 -0.56
CA GLN A 141 -14.88 23.38 0.24
C GLN A 141 -14.49 22.02 0.83
N SER A 142 -13.40 21.42 0.35
CA SER A 142 -12.85 20.19 0.90
C SER A 142 -12.34 20.40 2.33
N VAL A 143 -12.15 19.30 3.07
CA VAL A 143 -11.53 19.32 4.41
C VAL A 143 -10.14 19.96 4.37
N HIS A 144 -9.37 19.71 3.31
CA HIS A 144 -8.05 20.29 3.13
C HIS A 144 -8.11 21.80 2.85
N GLY A 145 -8.96 22.22 1.92
CA GLY A 145 -9.14 23.64 1.59
C GLY A 145 -9.64 24.46 2.77
N LYS A 146 -10.65 23.95 3.51
CA LYS A 146 -11.16 24.58 4.73
C LYS A 146 -10.08 24.70 5.80
N GLY A 147 -9.26 23.66 5.99
CA GLY A 147 -8.14 23.69 6.92
C GLY A 147 -7.10 24.77 6.58
N VAL A 148 -6.72 24.88 5.30
CA VAL A 148 -5.79 25.92 4.83
C VAL A 148 -6.37 27.32 5.06
N ILE A 149 -7.64 27.54 4.71
CA ILE A 149 -8.32 28.83 4.90
C ILE A 149 -8.41 29.21 6.37
N ALA A 150 -8.65 28.24 7.26
CA ALA A 150 -8.66 28.43 8.71
C ALA A 150 -7.26 28.70 9.31
N GLY A 151 -6.20 28.65 8.49
CA GLY A 151 -4.82 28.94 8.89
C GLY A 151 -4.02 27.71 9.33
N ASN A 152 -4.57 26.50 9.24
CA ASN A 152 -3.83 25.27 9.51
C ASN A 152 -2.86 24.96 8.36
N GLN A 153 -1.57 25.20 8.57
CA GLN A 153 -0.52 24.93 7.57
C GLN A 153 -0.21 23.44 7.40
N ASP A 154 -0.68 22.56 8.30
CA ASP A 154 -0.58 21.10 8.11
C ASP A 154 -1.57 20.59 7.07
N SER A 155 -2.65 21.35 6.84
CA SER A 155 -3.63 21.01 5.84
C SER A 155 -3.03 21.11 4.44
N ALA A 156 -3.33 20.14 3.58
CA ALA A 156 -2.77 20.10 2.25
C ALA A 156 -3.31 21.23 1.36
N ALA A 157 -2.42 21.89 0.62
CA ALA A 157 -2.73 22.81 -0.47
C ALA A 157 -2.33 22.20 -1.81
N CYS A 158 -2.62 22.91 -2.91
CA CYS A 158 -2.39 22.42 -4.27
C CYS A 158 -0.94 21.95 -4.50
N ASN A 159 0.04 22.65 -3.93
CA ASN A 159 1.47 22.35 -4.07
C ASN A 159 1.94 21.15 -3.24
N ASP A 160 1.23 20.76 -2.18
CA ASP A 160 1.60 19.57 -1.40
C ASP A 160 1.36 18.29 -2.23
N CYS A 161 0.35 18.32 -3.10
CA CYS A 161 0.05 17.23 -4.02
C CYS A 161 0.80 17.35 -5.35
N HIS A 162 0.75 18.52 -6.01
CA HIS A 162 1.26 18.71 -7.37
C HIS A 162 2.68 19.30 -7.47
N ALA A 163 3.34 19.54 -6.33
CA ALA A 163 4.62 20.23 -6.20
C ALA A 163 4.58 21.73 -6.59
N LEU A 164 5.73 22.39 -6.39
CA LEU A 164 6.06 23.76 -6.80
C LEU A 164 7.61 23.84 -6.79
N HIS A 165 8.34 24.28 -7.83
CA HIS A 165 7.94 24.87 -9.11
C HIS A 165 7.87 23.88 -10.30
N GLU A 166 8.13 22.59 -10.06
CA GLU A 166 8.16 21.54 -11.09
C GLU A 166 6.83 20.77 -11.15
N ILE A 167 5.74 21.45 -11.52
CA ILE A 167 4.43 20.80 -11.62
C ILE A 167 4.38 19.93 -12.87
N GLN A 168 4.19 18.62 -12.71
CA GLN A 168 4.12 17.65 -13.81
C GLN A 168 2.67 17.35 -14.21
N ALA A 169 2.48 17.01 -15.49
CA ALA A 169 1.20 16.49 -15.97
C ALA A 169 1.05 15.01 -15.58
N LEU A 170 -0.11 14.64 -15.05
CA LEU A 170 -0.40 13.24 -14.70
C LEU A 170 -0.67 12.35 -15.94
N GLY A 171 -0.80 12.93 -17.14
CA GLY A 171 -0.96 12.17 -18.38
C GLY A 171 -2.26 11.37 -18.44
N ASP A 172 -2.20 10.16 -19.03
CA ASP A 172 -3.34 9.26 -19.17
C ASP A 172 -3.87 8.83 -17.79
N PRO A 173 -5.18 9.03 -17.48
CA PRO A 173 -5.81 8.61 -16.23
C PRO A 173 -5.65 7.12 -15.90
N SER A 174 -5.43 6.27 -16.90
CA SER A 174 -5.25 4.82 -16.75
C SER A 174 -3.79 4.38 -16.66
N SER A 175 -2.84 5.30 -16.84
CA SER A 175 -1.40 4.97 -16.77
C SER A 175 -0.97 4.59 -15.36
N HIS A 176 0.01 3.69 -15.27
CA HIS A 176 0.58 3.22 -14.00
C HIS A 176 1.00 4.38 -13.10
N THR A 177 1.70 5.38 -13.63
CA THR A 177 2.18 6.55 -12.87
C THR A 177 1.07 7.42 -12.32
N ASN A 178 0.00 7.66 -13.09
CA ASN A 178 -1.16 8.42 -12.65
C ASN A 178 -1.92 7.67 -11.54
N ARG A 179 -2.16 6.38 -11.77
CA ARG A 179 -2.84 5.51 -10.81
C ARG A 179 -2.03 5.34 -9.52
N GLU A 180 -0.70 5.30 -9.61
CA GLU A 180 0.18 5.32 -8.44
C GLU A 180 0.03 6.63 -7.66
N PHE A 181 0.00 7.77 -8.36
CA PHE A 181 -0.12 9.09 -7.77
C PHE A 181 -1.38 9.24 -6.89
N HIS A 182 -2.52 8.68 -7.31
CA HIS A 182 -3.80 8.68 -6.56
C HIS A 182 -3.71 8.12 -5.13
N THR A 183 -2.69 7.32 -4.83
CA THR A 183 -2.44 6.76 -3.50
C THR A 183 -1.20 7.38 -2.87
N LYS A 184 -0.08 7.38 -3.61
CA LYS A 184 1.24 7.77 -3.12
C LYS A 184 1.28 9.18 -2.56
N VAL A 185 0.55 10.11 -3.18
CA VAL A 185 0.53 11.52 -2.77
C VAL A 185 -0.08 11.69 -1.38
N CYS A 186 -1.12 10.93 -1.07
CA CYS A 186 -1.82 10.97 0.21
C CYS A 186 -0.97 10.40 1.34
N LEU A 187 -0.22 9.33 1.05
CA LEU A 187 0.65 8.65 2.02
C LEU A 187 1.74 9.55 2.58
N ARG A 188 2.18 10.57 1.83
CA ARG A 188 3.22 11.52 2.29
C ARG A 188 2.86 12.22 3.61
N CYS A 189 1.58 12.41 3.88
CA CYS A 189 1.08 13.04 5.11
C CYS A 189 0.25 12.08 5.96
N HIS A 190 -0.60 11.26 5.35
CA HIS A 190 -1.48 10.36 6.09
C HIS A 190 -0.76 9.12 6.67
N ALA A 191 0.44 8.80 6.19
CA ALA A 191 1.30 7.78 6.82
C ALA A 191 2.31 8.39 7.82
N ASP A 192 2.35 9.72 7.98
CA ASP A 192 3.18 10.37 8.99
C ASP A 192 2.43 10.40 10.33
N GLU A 193 2.81 9.49 11.23
CA GLU A 193 2.20 9.37 12.56
C GLU A 193 2.19 10.67 13.36
N LYS A 194 3.24 11.49 13.26
CA LYS A 194 3.35 12.75 14.01
C LYS A 194 2.37 13.79 13.49
N LEU A 195 2.23 13.89 12.17
CA LEU A 195 1.29 14.80 11.51
C LEU A 195 -0.15 14.39 11.81
N VAL A 196 -0.44 13.10 11.68
CA VAL A 196 -1.78 12.54 11.93
C VAL A 196 -2.19 12.72 13.38
N GLU A 197 -1.29 12.47 14.34
CA GLU A 197 -1.56 12.63 15.77
C GLU A 197 -1.81 14.09 16.16
N ARG A 198 -0.94 15.02 15.75
CA ARG A 198 -1.09 16.45 16.10
C ARG A 198 -2.35 17.06 15.50
N ASN A 199 -2.82 16.54 14.36
CA ASN A 199 -4.06 16.98 13.70
C ASN A 199 -5.30 16.15 14.08
N LYS A 200 -5.16 15.15 14.98
CA LYS A 200 -6.25 14.27 15.43
C LYS A 200 -6.98 13.57 14.27
N ILE A 201 -6.23 13.16 13.25
CA ILE A 201 -6.72 12.38 12.11
C ILE A 201 -6.60 10.89 12.47
N SER A 202 -7.43 10.03 11.86
CA SER A 202 -7.34 8.58 12.07
C SER A 202 -6.01 8.01 11.56
N LYS A 203 -5.24 7.36 12.45
CA LYS A 203 -4.01 6.62 12.12
C LYS A 203 -4.31 5.33 11.35
N VAL A 204 -5.46 4.72 11.64
CA VAL A 204 -5.84 3.38 11.18
C VAL A 204 -6.18 3.34 9.69
N ALA A 205 -6.59 4.46 9.10
CA ALA A 205 -7.08 4.48 7.72
C ALA A 205 -6.04 3.99 6.69
N VAL A 206 -4.78 4.41 6.82
CA VAL A 206 -3.71 3.98 5.89
C VAL A 206 -3.38 2.50 6.10
N GLU A 207 -3.19 2.08 7.35
CA GLU A 207 -2.82 0.70 7.68
C GLU A 207 -3.89 -0.29 7.21
N SER A 208 -5.15 -0.04 7.57
CA SER A 208 -6.29 -0.87 7.16
C SER A 208 -6.50 -0.89 5.64
N TYR A 209 -6.31 0.25 4.95
CA TYR A 209 -6.35 0.27 3.48
C TYR A 209 -5.26 -0.61 2.89
N MET A 210 -4.03 -0.52 3.42
CA MET A 210 -2.89 -1.29 2.93
C MET A 210 -3.04 -2.80 3.17
N GLU A 211 -3.86 -3.19 4.17
CA GLU A 211 -4.25 -4.58 4.40
C GLU A 211 -5.46 -5.05 3.59
N SER A 212 -6.18 -4.13 2.94
CA SER A 212 -7.27 -4.47 2.02
C SER A 212 -6.76 -5.07 0.71
N TYR A 213 -7.66 -5.66 -0.09
CA TYR A 213 -7.33 -6.15 -1.42
C TYR A 213 -6.75 -5.05 -2.33
N HIS A 214 -7.27 -3.82 -2.24
CA HIS A 214 -6.78 -2.68 -3.01
C HIS A 214 -5.34 -2.32 -2.62
N GLY A 215 -5.08 -2.15 -1.32
CA GLY A 215 -3.76 -1.80 -0.82
C GLY A 215 -2.71 -2.88 -1.07
N LYS A 216 -3.07 -4.16 -0.93
CA LYS A 216 -2.19 -5.30 -1.22
C LYS A 216 -1.76 -5.34 -2.69
N ASN A 217 -2.69 -5.12 -3.62
CA ASN A 217 -2.36 -5.05 -5.05
C ASN A 217 -1.56 -3.80 -5.42
N TYR A 218 -1.84 -2.66 -4.77
CA TYR A 218 -1.02 -1.45 -4.89
C TYR A 218 0.43 -1.72 -4.45
N ARG A 219 0.63 -2.37 -3.29
CA ARG A 219 1.95 -2.78 -2.79
C ARG A 219 2.69 -3.72 -3.75
N LEU A 220 1.95 -4.63 -4.38
CA LEU A 220 2.46 -5.56 -5.40
C LEU A 220 2.87 -4.88 -6.71
N GLY A 221 2.54 -3.59 -6.91
CA GLY A 221 2.98 -2.82 -8.06
C GLY A 221 1.93 -2.70 -9.18
N TYR A 222 0.66 -3.01 -8.90
CA TYR A 222 -0.44 -2.91 -9.87
C TYR A 222 -1.47 -1.81 -9.50
N PRO A 223 -1.05 -0.55 -9.27
CA PRO A 223 -1.95 0.55 -8.88
C PRO A 223 -3.07 0.81 -9.89
N GLU A 224 -2.84 0.50 -11.17
CA GLU A 224 -3.79 0.66 -12.25
C GLU A 224 -4.92 -0.37 -12.26
N LYS A 225 -4.78 -1.44 -11.46
CA LYS A 225 -5.80 -2.51 -11.33
C LYS A 225 -6.69 -2.35 -10.11
N VAL A 226 -6.46 -1.33 -9.29
CA VAL A 226 -7.17 -1.12 -8.02
C VAL A 226 -7.51 0.34 -7.78
N ALA A 227 -8.42 0.56 -6.83
CA ALA A 227 -8.77 1.90 -6.38
C ALA A 227 -7.73 2.39 -5.37
N GLY A 228 -7.22 3.60 -5.60
CA GLY A 228 -6.43 4.38 -4.65
C GLY A 228 -7.28 5.30 -3.78
N CYS A 229 -6.61 6.03 -2.88
CA CYS A 229 -7.26 6.93 -1.93
C CYS A 229 -8.17 7.95 -2.63
N ALA A 230 -7.67 8.59 -3.70
CA ALA A 230 -8.40 9.60 -4.45
C ALA A 230 -9.58 9.05 -5.25
N ASP A 231 -9.64 7.75 -5.54
CA ASP A 231 -10.79 7.17 -6.26
C ASP A 231 -12.00 7.00 -5.35
N CYS A 232 -11.78 6.74 -4.06
CA CYS A 232 -12.83 6.66 -3.07
C CYS A 232 -13.17 8.04 -2.50
N HIS A 233 -12.18 8.85 -2.13
CA HIS A 233 -12.38 10.13 -1.43
C HIS A 233 -12.45 11.35 -2.36
N THR A 234 -12.27 11.17 -3.67
CA THR A 234 -12.00 12.21 -4.69
C THR A 234 -10.65 12.92 -4.48
N ALA A 235 -10.11 13.52 -5.55
CA ALA A 235 -8.84 14.26 -5.49
C ALA A 235 -8.99 15.71 -4.99
N HIS A 236 -10.08 16.39 -5.36
CA HIS A 236 -10.27 17.82 -5.07
C HIS A 236 -11.56 18.14 -4.29
N ALA A 237 -12.41 17.16 -4.00
CA ALA A 237 -13.66 17.34 -3.25
C ALA A 237 -13.72 16.41 -2.04
N ILE A 238 -12.62 16.32 -1.28
CA ILE A 238 -12.53 15.47 -0.08
C ILE A 238 -13.46 16.04 0.99
N LEU A 239 -14.59 15.37 1.21
CA LEU A 239 -15.60 15.75 2.19
C LEU A 239 -15.70 14.69 3.31
N PRO A 240 -16.12 15.08 4.52
CA PRO A 240 -16.38 14.13 5.60
C PRO A 240 -17.39 13.06 5.17
N SER A 241 -17.26 11.83 5.69
CA SER A 241 -18.17 10.73 5.34
C SER A 241 -19.63 10.97 5.73
N ALA A 242 -19.89 11.87 6.68
CA ALA A 242 -21.23 12.29 7.05
C ALA A 242 -21.85 13.34 6.10
N ASP A 243 -21.07 13.96 5.21
CA ASP A 243 -21.59 14.92 4.25
C ASP A 243 -22.35 14.17 3.12
N PRO A 244 -23.62 14.51 2.83
CA PRO A 244 -24.40 13.88 1.77
C PRO A 244 -23.78 13.96 0.37
N ASN A 245 -22.91 14.95 0.12
CA ASN A 245 -22.20 15.11 -1.15
C ASN A 245 -20.88 14.31 -1.21
N SER A 246 -20.44 13.71 -0.09
CA SER A 246 -19.22 12.90 -0.06
C SER A 246 -19.40 11.61 -0.87
N SER A 247 -18.41 11.28 -1.69
CA SER A 247 -18.38 10.00 -2.43
C SER A 247 -18.35 8.79 -1.49
N VAL A 248 -17.88 8.96 -0.25
CA VAL A 248 -17.84 7.90 0.77
C VAL A 248 -19.03 7.97 1.74
N HIS A 249 -20.04 8.81 1.48
CA HIS A 249 -21.27 8.81 2.25
C HIS A 249 -22.03 7.48 2.06
N PRO A 250 -22.66 6.90 3.10
CA PRO A 250 -23.33 5.60 3.02
C PRO A 250 -24.31 5.45 1.84
N ASN A 251 -25.04 6.52 1.50
CA ASN A 251 -25.99 6.54 0.38
C ASN A 251 -25.31 6.61 -1.01
N ASN A 252 -24.05 7.03 -1.07
CA ASN A 252 -23.28 7.20 -2.30
C ASN A 252 -22.31 6.03 -2.56
N LEU A 253 -22.04 5.19 -1.57
CA LEU A 253 -21.07 4.09 -1.68
C LEU A 253 -21.35 3.16 -2.88
N VAL A 254 -22.61 2.83 -3.16
CA VAL A 254 -22.95 1.96 -4.30
C VAL A 254 -22.49 2.61 -5.60
N LYS A 255 -22.76 3.91 -5.78
CA LYS A 255 -22.32 4.68 -6.94
C LYS A 255 -20.79 4.70 -7.02
N THR A 256 -20.10 4.97 -5.93
CA THR A 256 -18.63 5.04 -5.87
C THR A 256 -17.99 3.70 -6.22
N CYS A 257 -18.44 2.60 -5.62
CA CYS A 257 -17.95 1.26 -5.93
C CYS A 257 -18.30 0.81 -7.34
N SER A 258 -19.46 1.21 -7.88
CA SER A 258 -19.94 0.80 -9.20
C SER A 258 -19.09 1.32 -10.37
N SER A 259 -18.25 2.34 -10.13
CA SER A 259 -17.26 2.83 -11.09
C SER A 259 -16.34 1.71 -11.59
N CYS A 260 -16.03 0.74 -10.72
CA CYS A 260 -15.25 -0.46 -11.08
C CYS A 260 -16.08 -1.73 -10.95
N HIS A 261 -16.90 -1.86 -9.91
CA HIS A 261 -17.73 -3.03 -9.64
C HIS A 261 -19.13 -2.84 -10.21
N LYS A 262 -19.31 -2.99 -11.52
CA LYS A 262 -20.59 -2.74 -12.24
C LYS A 262 -21.82 -3.48 -11.67
N LYS A 263 -21.63 -4.57 -10.93
CA LYS A 263 -22.68 -5.35 -10.25
C LYS A 263 -22.72 -5.16 -8.73
N GLY A 264 -22.02 -4.14 -8.22
CA GLY A 264 -21.95 -3.84 -6.79
C GLY A 264 -23.32 -3.49 -6.24
N SER A 265 -23.73 -4.20 -5.19
CA SER A 265 -25.00 -3.98 -4.49
C SER A 265 -24.79 -3.22 -3.18
N ALA A 266 -25.87 -2.82 -2.51
CA ALA A 266 -25.79 -2.26 -1.16
C ALA A 266 -25.20 -3.24 -0.13
N LEU A 267 -25.25 -4.55 -0.39
CA LEU A 267 -24.59 -5.54 0.45
C LEU A 267 -23.08 -5.57 0.20
N PHE A 268 -22.66 -5.39 -1.06
CA PHE A 268 -21.24 -5.30 -1.42
C PHE A 268 -20.55 -4.14 -0.72
N THR A 269 -21.24 -3.01 -0.56
CA THR A 269 -20.69 -1.81 0.12
C THR A 269 -20.63 -1.95 1.64
N LYS A 270 -21.11 -3.06 2.23
CA LYS A 270 -20.92 -3.37 3.66
C LYS A 270 -19.51 -3.87 3.97
N PHE A 271 -18.68 -4.10 2.97
CA PHE A 271 -17.26 -4.40 3.16
C PHE A 271 -16.56 -3.25 3.92
N TYR A 272 -15.81 -3.59 4.97
CA TYR A 272 -15.07 -2.61 5.76
C TYR A 272 -13.77 -2.20 5.05
N ALA A 273 -13.80 -1.13 4.27
CA ALA A 273 -12.63 -0.62 3.55
C ALA A 273 -11.48 -0.16 4.49
N HIS A 274 -11.83 0.28 5.70
CA HIS A 274 -10.88 0.69 6.75
C HIS A 274 -11.14 0.00 8.09
N GLY A 275 -11.59 -1.27 8.05
CA GLY A 275 -11.87 -2.05 9.26
C GLY A 275 -10.60 -2.56 9.91
N GLU A 276 -10.51 -2.48 11.23
CA GLU A 276 -9.40 -3.03 12.01
C GLU A 276 -9.86 -4.19 12.90
N HIS A 277 -9.13 -5.31 12.88
CA HIS A 277 -9.45 -6.46 13.72
C HIS A 277 -9.04 -6.30 15.19
N ASN A 278 -8.32 -5.23 15.56
CA ASN A 278 -7.93 -4.94 16.94
C ASN A 278 -8.94 -4.05 17.67
N ASP A 279 -9.84 -3.40 16.93
CA ASP A 279 -10.84 -2.50 17.47
C ASP A 279 -12.16 -3.25 17.74
N ARG A 280 -12.31 -3.68 18.99
CA ARG A 280 -13.49 -4.39 19.47
C ARG A 280 -14.75 -3.51 19.52
N GLU A 281 -14.60 -2.20 19.69
CA GLU A 281 -15.74 -1.30 19.88
C GLU A 281 -16.42 -1.00 18.55
N ASN A 282 -15.65 -0.67 17.51
CA ASN A 282 -16.19 -0.34 16.20
C ASN A 282 -16.34 -1.56 15.28
N TYR A 283 -15.50 -2.60 15.45
CA TYR A 283 -15.52 -3.80 14.60
C TYR A 283 -15.56 -5.12 15.40
N PRO A 284 -16.57 -5.32 16.28
CA PRO A 284 -16.63 -6.48 17.19
C PRO A 284 -16.60 -7.82 16.45
N ILE A 285 -17.34 -7.95 15.33
CA ILE A 285 -17.39 -9.20 14.56
C ILE A 285 -16.01 -9.54 14.00
N LEU A 286 -15.28 -8.55 13.48
CA LEU A 286 -13.94 -8.74 12.92
C LEU A 286 -12.95 -9.12 14.02
N TYR A 287 -13.01 -8.44 15.17
CA TYR A 287 -12.18 -8.74 16.34
C TYR A 287 -12.38 -10.18 16.83
N TYR A 288 -13.61 -10.58 17.13
CA TYR A 288 -13.86 -11.93 17.65
C TYR A 288 -13.57 -13.02 16.62
N THR A 289 -13.81 -12.76 15.34
CA THR A 289 -13.43 -13.70 14.27
C THR A 289 -11.91 -13.88 14.23
N PHE A 290 -11.14 -12.78 14.31
CA PHE A 290 -9.68 -12.84 14.32
C PHE A 290 -9.15 -13.60 15.55
N ILE A 291 -9.65 -13.30 16.74
CA ILE A 291 -9.25 -14.00 17.98
C ILE A 291 -9.63 -15.48 17.91
N ALA A 292 -10.84 -15.82 17.44
CA ALA A 292 -11.28 -17.21 17.33
C ALA A 292 -10.44 -18.00 16.33
N MET A 293 -10.18 -17.45 15.13
CA MET A 293 -9.38 -18.13 14.12
C MET A 293 -7.90 -18.25 14.52
N THR A 294 -7.34 -17.21 15.14
CA THR A 294 -5.97 -17.22 15.67
C THR A 294 -5.84 -18.22 16.81
N GLY A 295 -6.81 -18.23 17.73
CA GLY A 295 -6.89 -19.19 18.83
C GLY A 295 -6.95 -20.62 18.31
N LEU A 296 -7.83 -20.91 17.36
CA LEU A 296 -7.94 -22.22 16.71
C LEU A 296 -6.62 -22.65 16.05
N LEU A 297 -5.95 -21.74 15.34
CA LEU A 297 -4.67 -21.99 14.69
C LEU A 297 -3.60 -22.35 15.72
N VAL A 298 -3.38 -21.48 16.70
CA VAL A 298 -2.34 -21.64 17.73
C VAL A 298 -2.60 -22.89 18.58
N SER A 299 -3.85 -23.14 18.98
CA SER A 299 -4.20 -24.32 19.78
C SER A 299 -3.95 -25.62 19.00
N THR A 300 -4.33 -25.65 17.72
CA THR A 300 -4.14 -26.83 16.88
C THR A 300 -2.65 -27.12 16.71
N PHE A 301 -1.85 -26.11 16.35
CA PHE A 301 -0.40 -26.30 16.24
C PHE A 301 0.25 -26.72 17.55
N ALA A 302 -0.11 -26.09 18.68
CA ALA A 302 0.44 -26.44 19.98
C ALA A 302 0.15 -27.89 20.36
N VAL A 303 -1.10 -28.34 20.20
CA VAL A 303 -1.51 -29.72 20.51
C VAL A 303 -0.78 -30.71 19.61
N PHE A 304 -0.79 -30.51 18.29
CA PHE A 304 -0.21 -31.49 17.37
C PHE A 304 1.32 -31.48 17.34
N TRP A 305 1.98 -30.35 17.58
CA TRP A 305 3.44 -30.32 17.78
C TRP A 305 3.84 -31.03 19.07
N LEU A 306 3.17 -30.75 20.19
CA LEU A 306 3.44 -31.47 21.44
C LEU A 306 3.20 -32.97 21.27
N HIS A 307 2.07 -33.33 20.67
CA HIS A 307 1.72 -34.71 20.37
C HIS A 307 2.80 -35.42 19.52
N THR A 308 3.24 -34.77 18.43
CA THR A 308 4.25 -35.32 17.52
C THR A 308 5.62 -35.44 18.21
N LEU A 309 5.99 -34.45 19.04
CA LEU A 309 7.22 -34.48 19.82
C LEU A 309 7.22 -35.65 20.83
N LEU A 310 6.13 -35.81 21.58
CA LEU A 310 5.97 -36.91 22.53
C LEU A 310 5.99 -38.27 21.83
N TRP A 311 5.33 -38.38 20.67
CA TRP A 311 5.41 -39.58 19.84
C TRP A 311 6.84 -39.83 19.40
N MET A 312 7.53 -38.85 18.83
CA MET A 312 8.91 -39.00 18.38
C MET A 312 9.81 -39.54 19.50
N ILE A 313 9.73 -38.96 20.70
CA ILE A 313 10.48 -39.42 21.88
C ILE A 313 10.14 -40.87 22.22
N ARG A 314 8.85 -41.20 22.37
CA ARG A 314 8.45 -42.56 22.76
C ARG A 314 8.75 -43.59 21.68
N GLY A 315 8.65 -43.21 20.41
CA GLY A 315 9.00 -44.04 19.26
C GLY A 315 10.49 -44.37 19.21
N PHE A 316 11.37 -43.41 19.55
CA PHE A 316 12.80 -43.70 19.70
C PHE A 316 13.07 -44.68 20.85
N VAL A 317 12.41 -44.52 21.99
CA VAL A 317 12.57 -45.44 23.12
C VAL A 317 12.04 -46.84 22.77
N GLU A 318 10.83 -46.94 22.19
CA GLU A 318 10.23 -48.21 21.78
C GLU A 318 11.12 -48.93 20.74
N ASN A 319 11.69 -48.20 19.78
CA ASN A 319 12.60 -48.80 18.80
C ASN A 319 13.91 -49.31 19.44
N ARG A 320 14.44 -48.62 20.46
CA ARG A 320 15.61 -49.09 21.22
C ARG A 320 15.29 -50.30 22.08
N GLU A 321 14.15 -50.31 22.77
CA GLU A 321 13.64 -51.45 23.54
C GLU A 321 13.48 -52.68 22.63
N LYS A 322 12.91 -52.47 21.43
CA LYS A 322 12.80 -53.51 20.40
C LYS A 322 14.16 -54.00 19.93
N ALA A 323 15.09 -53.11 19.59
CA ALA A 323 16.43 -53.51 19.16
C ALA A 323 17.15 -54.36 20.23
N ALA A 324 17.11 -53.93 21.50
CA ALA A 324 17.69 -54.68 22.61
C ALA A 324 17.02 -56.05 22.79
N ALA A 325 15.69 -56.11 22.74
CA ALA A 325 14.96 -57.38 22.83
C ALA A 325 15.31 -58.35 21.68
N LEU A 326 15.55 -57.83 20.47
CA LEU A 326 15.99 -58.64 19.34
C LEU A 326 17.42 -59.19 19.55
N GLU A 327 18.33 -58.36 20.08
CA GLU A 327 19.70 -58.76 20.42
C GLU A 327 19.75 -59.85 21.50
N GLU A 328 18.83 -59.78 22.48
CA GLU A 328 18.65 -60.78 23.55
C GLU A 328 17.99 -62.09 23.07
N GLY A 329 17.65 -62.20 21.77
CA GLY A 329 17.04 -63.39 21.19
C GLY A 329 15.54 -63.53 21.45
N HIS A 330 14.87 -62.50 21.96
CA HIS A 330 13.42 -62.50 22.09
C HIS A 330 12.78 -62.32 20.70
N ILE A 331 12.04 -63.34 20.24
CA ILE A 331 11.22 -63.24 19.03
C ILE A 331 10.07 -62.27 19.31
N MET A 332 10.20 -61.04 18.84
CA MET A 332 9.15 -60.05 19.00
C MET A 332 7.93 -60.42 18.16
N HIS A 333 6.80 -60.59 18.86
CA HIS A 333 5.43 -60.70 18.34
C HIS A 333 5.30 -61.41 16.99
N HIS A 334 5.08 -62.72 17.03
CA HIS A 334 4.48 -63.43 15.90
C HIS A 334 3.06 -62.87 15.68
N VAL A 335 2.90 -61.95 14.73
CA VAL A 335 1.58 -61.54 14.24
C VAL A 335 1.06 -62.73 13.43
N PRO A 336 0.01 -63.45 13.88
CA PRO A 336 -0.45 -64.68 13.22
C PRO A 336 -0.84 -64.48 11.75
N GLU A 337 -1.11 -63.24 11.36
CA GLU A 337 -1.47 -62.80 10.00
C GLU A 337 -0.51 -61.73 9.43
N GLY A 338 0.78 -61.78 9.76
CA GLY A 338 1.77 -60.76 9.36
C GLY A 338 1.96 -60.53 7.84
N HIS A 339 1.26 -61.27 6.99
CA HIS A 339 1.35 -61.19 5.53
C HIS A 339 0.04 -60.74 4.83
N SER A 340 -1.02 -60.47 5.59
CA SER A 340 -2.27 -59.94 5.03
C SER A 340 -2.07 -58.50 4.57
N GLN A 341 -1.86 -58.28 3.27
CA GLN A 341 -1.77 -56.94 2.69
C GLN A 341 -3.17 -56.31 2.61
N TYR A 342 -3.48 -55.38 3.50
CA TYR A 342 -4.75 -54.64 3.46
C TYR A 342 -4.65 -53.42 2.54
N ARG A 343 -5.52 -53.37 1.53
CA ARG A 343 -5.63 -52.20 0.65
C ARG A 343 -6.34 -51.06 1.36
N ARG A 344 -5.56 -50.12 1.89
CA ARG A 344 -6.06 -48.93 2.60
C ARG A 344 -6.85 -47.97 1.71
N PHE A 345 -6.35 -47.66 0.51
CA PHE A 345 -6.98 -46.71 -0.41
C PHE A 345 -7.37 -47.35 -1.75
N ARG A 346 -8.59 -47.04 -2.20
CA ARG A 346 -9.07 -47.35 -3.56
C ARG A 346 -8.54 -46.30 -4.54
N ARG A 347 -8.53 -46.61 -5.85
CA ARG A 347 -8.06 -45.67 -6.89
C ARG A 347 -8.79 -44.32 -6.83
N VAL A 348 -10.09 -44.32 -6.53
CA VAL A 348 -10.89 -43.10 -6.34
C VAL A 348 -10.39 -42.24 -5.17
N HIS A 349 -9.96 -42.87 -4.07
CA HIS A 349 -9.39 -42.12 -2.93
C HIS A 349 -8.06 -41.51 -3.33
N VAL A 350 -7.18 -42.26 -4.00
CA VAL A 350 -5.89 -41.75 -4.48
C VAL A 350 -6.09 -40.57 -5.44
N PHE A 351 -7.02 -40.70 -6.39
CA PHE A 351 -7.37 -39.62 -7.31
C PHE A 351 -7.88 -38.37 -6.57
N MET A 352 -8.78 -38.55 -5.60
CA MET A 352 -9.27 -37.45 -4.76
C MET A 352 -8.13 -36.76 -3.99
N HIS A 353 -7.18 -37.52 -3.45
CA HIS A 353 -6.01 -36.95 -2.77
C HIS A 353 -5.13 -36.14 -3.73
N LEU A 354 -4.94 -36.60 -4.97
CA LEU A 354 -4.23 -35.81 -5.99
C LEU A 354 -4.95 -34.49 -6.28
N LEU A 355 -6.28 -34.48 -6.36
CA LEU A 355 -7.05 -33.24 -6.52
C LEU A 355 -6.86 -32.30 -5.32
N VAL A 356 -6.90 -32.82 -4.09
CA VAL A 356 -6.66 -32.04 -2.88
C VAL A 356 -5.26 -31.44 -2.90
N ILE A 357 -4.22 -32.22 -3.21
CA ILE A 357 -2.83 -31.74 -3.26
C ILE A 357 -2.67 -30.62 -4.29
N ILE A 358 -3.12 -30.84 -5.52
CA ILE A 358 -3.00 -29.86 -6.62
C ILE A 358 -3.76 -28.58 -6.29
N SER A 359 -4.99 -28.72 -5.79
CA SER A 359 -5.85 -27.59 -5.46
C SER A 359 -5.32 -26.80 -4.26
N PHE A 360 -4.97 -27.47 -3.16
CA PHE A 360 -4.46 -26.83 -1.95
C PHE A 360 -3.15 -26.09 -2.21
N LEU A 361 -2.18 -26.76 -2.86
CA LEU A 361 -0.91 -26.12 -3.20
C LEU A 361 -1.12 -24.96 -4.17
N GLY A 362 -1.98 -25.11 -5.18
CA GLY A 362 -2.30 -24.04 -6.13
C GLY A 362 -2.97 -22.82 -5.47
N LEU A 363 -3.95 -23.05 -4.58
CA LEU A 363 -4.59 -22.00 -3.79
C LEU A 363 -3.60 -21.27 -2.88
N SER A 364 -2.70 -22.02 -2.24
CA SER A 364 -1.65 -21.47 -1.38
C SER A 364 -0.65 -20.63 -2.18
N LEU A 365 -0.13 -21.16 -3.29
CA LEU A 365 0.85 -20.48 -4.14
C LEU A 365 0.31 -19.19 -4.77
N THR A 366 -0.98 -19.13 -5.06
CA THR A 366 -1.63 -17.93 -5.61
C THR A 366 -2.10 -16.95 -4.52
N GLY A 367 -2.45 -17.44 -3.33
CA GLY A 367 -2.94 -16.61 -2.21
C GLY A 367 -1.85 -16.02 -1.31
N LEU A 368 -0.75 -16.76 -1.08
CA LEU A 368 0.35 -16.32 -0.22
C LEU A 368 1.00 -15.01 -0.69
N PRO A 369 1.28 -14.79 -1.99
CA PRO A 369 1.84 -13.52 -2.47
C PRO A 369 0.91 -12.33 -2.19
N LEU A 370 -0.40 -12.54 -2.24
CA LEU A 370 -1.37 -11.49 -1.90
C LEU A 370 -1.36 -11.19 -0.40
N LYS A 371 -1.29 -12.23 0.45
CA LYS A 371 -1.21 -12.07 1.91
C LYS A 371 0.06 -11.32 2.34
N PHE A 372 1.20 -11.63 1.71
CA PHE A 372 2.51 -11.05 2.00
C PHE A 372 2.95 -10.02 0.96
N SER A 373 2.02 -9.15 0.56
CA SER A 373 2.20 -8.16 -0.52
C SER A 373 3.37 -7.17 -0.34
N ASP A 374 3.85 -7.02 0.90
CA ASP A 374 4.97 -6.18 1.31
C ASP A 374 6.34 -6.84 1.04
N GLN A 375 6.37 -8.16 0.82
CA GLN A 375 7.60 -8.93 0.66
C GLN A 375 8.08 -8.99 -0.81
N ALA A 376 9.39 -8.97 -1.02
CA ALA A 376 9.97 -8.96 -2.37
C ALA A 376 9.66 -10.25 -3.16
N TRP A 377 9.68 -11.41 -2.50
CA TRP A 377 9.37 -12.70 -3.14
C TRP A 377 7.92 -12.77 -3.63
N ALA A 378 6.99 -12.05 -2.98
CA ALA A 378 5.59 -12.02 -3.39
C ALA A 378 5.41 -11.31 -4.73
N LYS A 379 6.17 -10.22 -4.97
CA LYS A 379 6.17 -9.50 -6.25
C LYS A 379 6.69 -10.38 -7.38
N VAL A 380 7.84 -11.03 -7.15
CA VAL A 380 8.44 -11.96 -8.12
C VAL A 380 7.45 -13.08 -8.50
N LEU A 381 6.76 -13.64 -7.51
CA LEU A 381 5.79 -14.71 -7.75
C LEU A 381 4.52 -14.20 -8.46
N MET A 382 4.06 -12.99 -8.15
CA MET A 382 2.94 -12.35 -8.88
C MET A 382 3.30 -12.04 -10.33
N ASP A 383 4.51 -11.54 -10.58
CA ASP A 383 5.03 -11.29 -11.94
C ASP A 383 5.18 -12.59 -12.73
N LEU A 384 5.59 -13.69 -12.08
CA LEU A 384 5.66 -15.02 -12.71
C LEU A 384 4.28 -15.48 -13.21
N TYR A 385 3.20 -15.16 -12.50
CA TYR A 385 1.84 -15.43 -12.97
C TYR A 385 1.37 -14.49 -14.09
N GLY A 386 2.13 -13.43 -14.41
CA GLY A 386 1.73 -12.36 -15.33
C GLY A 386 0.83 -11.32 -14.67
N GLY A 387 0.92 -11.16 -13.35
CA GLY A 387 0.21 -10.17 -12.57
C GLY A 387 -0.94 -10.72 -11.72
N ALA A 388 -1.42 -9.88 -10.80
CA ALA A 388 -2.47 -10.26 -9.87
C ALA A 388 -3.79 -10.76 -10.51
N PRO A 389 -4.27 -10.22 -11.66
CA PRO A 389 -5.46 -10.75 -12.32
C PRO A 389 -5.30 -12.21 -12.77
N ASN A 390 -4.13 -12.58 -13.27
CA ASN A 390 -3.86 -13.95 -13.71
C ASN A 390 -3.72 -14.88 -12.51
N ALA A 391 -3.02 -14.46 -11.46
CA ALA A 391 -2.93 -15.20 -10.20
C ALA A 391 -4.32 -15.47 -9.61
N ALA A 392 -5.23 -14.50 -9.64
CA ALA A 392 -6.62 -14.67 -9.23
C ALA A 392 -7.38 -15.65 -10.15
N GLY A 393 -7.10 -15.65 -11.45
CA GLY A 393 -7.63 -16.64 -12.40
C GLY A 393 -7.21 -18.07 -12.04
N PHE A 394 -5.91 -18.30 -11.83
CA PHE A 394 -5.39 -19.59 -11.37
C PHE A 394 -5.99 -20.00 -10.01
N HIS A 395 -6.12 -19.05 -9.08
CA HIS A 395 -6.74 -19.29 -7.78
C HIS A 395 -8.17 -19.81 -7.92
N ARG A 396 -8.98 -19.21 -8.81
CA ARG A 396 -10.36 -19.63 -9.08
C ARG A 396 -10.43 -21.02 -9.72
N ILE A 397 -9.50 -21.36 -10.62
CA ILE A 397 -9.42 -22.73 -11.18
C ILE A 397 -9.15 -23.74 -10.06
N CYS A 398 -8.17 -23.48 -9.20
CA CYS A 398 -7.87 -24.35 -8.05
C CYS A 398 -9.06 -24.43 -7.08
N ALA A 399 -9.78 -23.33 -6.85
CA ALA A 399 -11.01 -23.32 -6.06
C ALA A 399 -12.13 -24.18 -6.71
N GLY A 400 -12.25 -24.14 -8.04
CA GLY A 400 -13.14 -25.04 -8.79
C GLY A 400 -12.84 -26.52 -8.53
N ILE A 401 -11.56 -26.90 -8.51
CA ILE A 401 -11.13 -28.26 -8.15
C ILE A 401 -11.54 -28.60 -6.71
N THR A 402 -11.49 -27.63 -5.79
CA THR A 402 -12.00 -27.80 -4.41
C THR A 402 -13.46 -28.19 -4.35
N PHE A 403 -14.32 -27.51 -5.12
CA PHE A 403 -15.73 -27.88 -5.18
C PHE A 403 -15.95 -29.29 -5.77
N VAL A 404 -15.13 -29.70 -6.74
CA VAL A 404 -15.22 -31.06 -7.32
C VAL A 404 -14.92 -32.13 -6.28
N TYR A 405 -13.77 -32.08 -5.59
CA TYR A 405 -13.45 -33.11 -4.61
C TYR A 405 -14.34 -33.01 -3.36
N PHE A 406 -14.86 -31.82 -3.01
CA PHE A 406 -15.84 -31.68 -1.93
C PHE A 406 -17.16 -32.37 -2.28
N ALA A 407 -17.66 -32.18 -3.50
CA ALA A 407 -18.85 -32.88 -4.00
C ALA A 407 -18.62 -34.40 -4.02
N MET A 408 -17.43 -34.86 -4.41
CA MET A 408 -17.06 -36.28 -4.33
C MET A 408 -17.09 -36.79 -2.88
N ALA A 409 -16.54 -36.04 -1.93
CA ALA A 409 -16.55 -36.39 -0.51
C ALA A 409 -17.99 -36.49 0.03
N ILE A 410 -18.85 -35.51 -0.27
CA ILE A 410 -20.28 -35.53 0.10
C ILE A 410 -20.98 -36.76 -0.49
N TYR A 411 -20.78 -37.00 -1.79
CA TYR A 411 -21.37 -38.16 -2.47
C TYR A 411 -20.93 -39.47 -1.81
N MET A 412 -19.64 -39.61 -1.51
CA MET A 412 -19.11 -40.80 -0.85
C MET A 412 -19.64 -40.97 0.58
N SER A 413 -19.80 -39.88 1.33
CA SER A 413 -20.42 -39.89 2.66
C SER A 413 -21.90 -40.31 2.60
N ILE A 414 -22.67 -39.77 1.66
CA ILE A 414 -24.08 -40.15 1.44
C ILE A 414 -24.16 -41.63 1.03
N HIS A 415 -23.32 -42.05 0.09
CA HIS A 415 -23.28 -43.43 -0.36
C HIS A 415 -22.90 -44.40 0.77
N PHE A 416 -21.96 -44.03 1.64
CA PHE A 416 -21.58 -44.79 2.83
C PHE A 416 -22.72 -44.91 3.85
N LEU A 417 -23.37 -43.80 4.19
CA LEU A 417 -24.39 -43.77 5.22
C LEU A 417 -25.69 -44.44 4.79
N PHE A 418 -26.15 -44.18 3.55
CA PHE A 418 -27.51 -44.51 3.13
C PHE A 418 -27.62 -45.60 2.06
N ILE A 419 -26.62 -45.76 1.18
CA ILE A 419 -26.75 -46.60 -0.02
C ILE A 419 -26.07 -47.96 0.12
N ARG A 420 -24.89 -48.00 0.77
CA ARG A 420 -24.14 -49.24 0.98
C ARG A 420 -24.96 -50.28 1.75
N LYS A 421 -25.10 -51.48 1.18
CA LYS A 421 -25.81 -52.62 1.78
C LYS A 421 -24.87 -53.63 2.45
N ASP A 422 -23.57 -53.50 2.21
CA ASP A 422 -22.52 -54.38 2.73
C ASP A 422 -22.17 -54.09 4.21
N ILE A 423 -22.52 -52.92 4.73
CA ILE A 423 -22.38 -52.58 6.15
C ILE A 423 -23.72 -52.75 6.86
N LYS A 424 -23.77 -53.51 7.95
CA LYS A 424 -24.96 -53.64 8.78
C LYS A 424 -25.14 -52.41 9.67
N GLY A 425 -26.39 -52.09 10.02
CA GLY A 425 -26.74 -50.99 10.95
C GLY A 425 -27.44 -49.82 10.28
N ASN A 426 -28.12 -49.00 11.09
CA ASN A 426 -28.79 -47.78 10.66
C ASN A 426 -27.78 -46.64 10.37
N PRO A 427 -28.18 -45.52 9.74
CA PRO A 427 -27.26 -44.44 9.40
C PRO A 427 -26.48 -43.87 10.60
N LEU A 428 -27.08 -43.82 11.79
CA LEU A 428 -26.43 -43.31 13.00
C LEU A 428 -25.37 -44.27 13.54
N GLN A 429 -25.68 -45.57 13.55
CA GLN A 429 -24.74 -46.64 13.90
C GLN A 429 -23.57 -46.71 12.90
N ARG A 430 -23.84 -46.45 11.62
CA ARG A 430 -22.80 -46.35 10.59
C ARG A 430 -21.95 -45.09 10.77
N LEU A 431 -22.56 -43.96 11.11
CA LEU A 431 -21.86 -42.69 11.29
C LEU A 431 -20.88 -42.75 12.46
N PHE A 432 -21.27 -43.32 13.60
CA PHE A 432 -20.39 -43.44 14.78
C PHE A 432 -19.70 -44.80 14.89
N GLY A 433 -19.83 -45.65 13.87
CA GLY A 433 -19.25 -46.98 13.83
C GLY A 433 -17.75 -46.99 13.50
N PRO A 434 -17.09 -48.16 13.62
CA PRO A 434 -15.64 -48.29 13.46
C PRO A 434 -15.12 -48.06 12.02
N ASP A 435 -16.00 -48.15 11.03
CA ASP A 435 -15.67 -47.93 9.61
C ASP A 435 -15.78 -46.46 9.18
N SER A 436 -16.30 -45.59 10.06
CA SER A 436 -16.55 -44.18 9.78
C SER A 436 -15.34 -43.29 10.09
N LEU A 437 -15.23 -42.19 9.36
CA LEU A 437 -14.27 -41.11 9.63
C LEU A 437 -14.84 -40.08 10.63
N CYS A 438 -16.06 -40.26 11.14
CA CYS A 438 -16.63 -39.40 12.17
C CYS A 438 -16.12 -39.82 13.57
N PRO A 439 -15.67 -38.88 14.42
CA PRO A 439 -15.30 -39.15 15.80
C PRO A 439 -16.43 -39.78 16.59
N ASN A 440 -16.07 -40.73 17.44
CA ASN A 440 -16.94 -41.45 18.34
C ASN A 440 -16.33 -41.48 19.76
N LEU A 441 -17.03 -42.08 20.72
CA LEU A 441 -16.57 -42.10 22.12
C LEU A 441 -15.31 -42.95 22.34
N ARG A 442 -15.01 -43.90 21.46
CA ARG A 442 -13.78 -44.70 21.53
C ARG A 442 -12.55 -43.85 21.22
N ASP A 443 -12.68 -42.82 20.39
CA ASP A 443 -11.56 -41.91 20.12
C ASP A 443 -11.05 -41.23 21.41
N ILE A 444 -11.93 -40.99 22.39
CA ILE A 444 -11.53 -40.48 23.72
C ILE A 444 -10.67 -41.52 24.44
N SER A 445 -11.06 -42.79 24.44
CA SER A 445 -10.26 -43.86 25.04
C SER A 445 -8.93 -44.06 24.33
N ASP A 446 -8.89 -43.91 23.00
CA ASP A 446 -7.69 -44.03 22.19
C ASP A 446 -6.70 -42.88 22.47
N VAL A 447 -7.21 -41.64 22.60
CA VAL A 447 -6.42 -40.47 23.01
C VAL A 447 -5.87 -40.65 24.42
N VAL A 448 -6.69 -41.07 25.38
CA VAL A 448 -6.24 -41.33 26.77
C VAL A 448 -5.19 -42.42 26.79
N GLY A 449 -5.39 -43.51 26.05
CA GLY A 449 -4.42 -44.59 25.89
C GLY A 449 -3.10 -44.08 25.30
N MET A 450 -3.17 -43.22 24.28
CA MET A 450 -1.98 -42.64 23.66
C MET A 450 -1.22 -41.73 24.63
N VAL A 451 -1.92 -40.87 25.37
CA VAL A 451 -1.30 -39.99 26.39
C VAL A 451 -0.63 -40.84 27.47
N ARG A 452 -1.27 -41.91 27.94
CA ARG A 452 -0.66 -42.84 28.90
C ARG A 452 0.60 -43.48 28.34
N TRP A 453 0.58 -43.89 27.07
CA TRP A 453 1.74 -44.46 26.39
C TRP A 453 2.89 -43.45 26.26
N PHE A 454 2.60 -42.18 25.93
CA PHE A 454 3.62 -41.12 25.87
C PHE A 454 4.35 -40.93 27.21
N PHE A 455 3.64 -41.06 28.33
CA PHE A 455 4.20 -40.89 29.68
C PHE A 455 4.64 -42.21 30.34
N PHE A 456 4.83 -43.29 29.57
CA PHE A 456 5.27 -44.61 30.09
C PHE A 456 4.30 -45.24 31.11
N LYS A 457 3.03 -44.85 31.10
CA LYS A 457 1.97 -45.30 32.05
C LYS A 457 1.04 -46.38 31.47
N GLY A 458 1.41 -46.97 30.34
CA GLY A 458 0.64 -48.05 29.71
C GLY A 458 1.21 -48.52 28.36
N PRO A 459 0.69 -49.65 27.85
CA PRO A 459 1.04 -50.15 26.53
C PRO A 459 0.50 -49.23 25.42
N LYS A 460 1.04 -49.37 24.22
CA LYS A 460 0.57 -48.64 23.04
C LYS A 460 -0.88 -49.04 22.74
N PRO A 461 -1.82 -48.09 22.58
CA PRO A 461 -3.21 -48.40 22.29
C PRO A 461 -3.37 -49.06 20.91
N THR A 462 -4.40 -49.89 20.77
CA THR A 462 -4.83 -50.48 19.49
C THR A 462 -5.97 -49.65 18.92
N PHE A 463 -5.83 -49.23 17.67
CA PHE A 463 -6.83 -48.40 17.00
C PHE A 463 -7.83 -49.22 16.20
N GLU A 464 -8.97 -48.60 15.88
CA GLU A 464 -9.90 -49.13 14.87
C GLU A 464 -9.32 -48.99 13.46
N ARG A 465 -10.15 -49.21 12.45
CA ARG A 465 -9.78 -49.00 11.05
C ARG A 465 -9.20 -47.61 10.77
N TRP A 466 -9.73 -46.59 11.45
CA TRP A 466 -9.28 -45.20 11.38
C TRP A 466 -8.86 -44.74 12.76
N THR A 467 -7.69 -44.12 12.83
CA THR A 467 -7.15 -43.55 14.07
C THR A 467 -7.82 -42.21 14.37
N TYR A 468 -7.79 -41.75 15.63
CA TYR A 468 -8.43 -40.48 16.00
C TYR A 468 -7.81 -39.28 15.27
N TRP A 469 -6.50 -39.31 14.94
CA TRP A 469 -5.86 -38.22 14.19
C TRP A 469 -6.27 -38.24 12.71
N GLU A 470 -6.52 -39.41 12.12
CA GLU A 470 -7.04 -39.49 10.75
C GLU A 470 -8.48 -39.00 10.65
N LYS A 471 -9.31 -39.31 11.66
CA LYS A 471 -10.66 -38.76 11.77
C LYS A 471 -10.63 -37.24 11.96
N PHE A 472 -9.72 -36.75 12.81
CA PHE A 472 -9.50 -35.31 12.99
C PHE A 472 -9.05 -34.64 11.68
N ASP A 473 -8.05 -35.17 10.99
CA ASP A 473 -7.54 -34.64 9.73
C ASP A 473 -8.65 -34.56 8.66
N PHE A 474 -9.45 -35.62 8.54
CA PHE A 474 -10.59 -35.63 7.63
C PHE A 474 -11.60 -34.52 7.97
N ILE A 475 -11.99 -34.38 9.24
CA ILE A 475 -12.95 -33.35 9.66
C ILE A 475 -12.38 -31.95 9.52
N ALA A 476 -11.11 -31.73 9.89
CA ALA A 476 -10.45 -30.45 9.78
C ALA A 476 -10.44 -29.98 8.32
N VAL A 477 -10.08 -30.87 7.40
CA VAL A 477 -10.09 -30.59 5.95
C VAL A 477 -11.53 -30.40 5.45
N PHE A 478 -12.45 -31.28 5.80
CA PHE A 478 -13.86 -31.21 5.36
C PHE A 478 -14.55 -29.91 5.83
N TRP A 479 -14.37 -29.55 7.09
CA TRP A 479 -14.86 -28.28 7.65
C TRP A 479 -14.15 -27.08 7.03
N GLY A 480 -12.83 -27.16 6.83
CA GLY A 480 -12.05 -26.12 6.17
C GLY A 480 -12.53 -25.84 4.74
N MET A 481 -12.86 -26.89 3.98
CA MET A 481 -13.45 -26.77 2.64
C MET A 481 -14.81 -26.08 2.67
N PHE A 482 -15.65 -26.37 3.67
CA PHE A 482 -16.92 -25.68 3.84
C PHE A 482 -16.75 -24.20 4.19
N ALA A 483 -15.91 -23.88 5.17
CA ALA A 483 -15.67 -22.51 5.61
C ALA A 483 -14.98 -21.65 4.54
N ILE A 484 -13.86 -22.13 3.99
CA ILE A 484 -13.07 -21.43 2.98
C ILE A 484 -13.82 -21.42 1.64
N GLY A 485 -14.37 -22.56 1.22
CA GLY A 485 -15.14 -22.64 -0.03
C GLY A 485 -16.42 -21.81 0.00
N GLY A 486 -17.14 -21.82 1.13
CA GLY A 486 -18.35 -21.00 1.32
C GLY A 486 -18.03 -19.51 1.30
N SER A 487 -17.02 -19.07 2.05
CA SER A 487 -16.58 -17.67 2.04
C SER A 487 -16.03 -17.23 0.67
N GLY A 488 -15.32 -18.11 -0.05
CA GLY A 488 -14.85 -17.86 -1.41
C GLY A 488 -15.98 -17.71 -2.41
N LEU A 489 -17.06 -18.49 -2.30
CA LEU A 489 -18.24 -18.37 -3.16
C LEU A 489 -18.96 -17.02 -3.00
N MET A 490 -18.94 -16.45 -1.79
CA MET A 490 -19.49 -15.11 -1.54
C MET A 490 -18.70 -14.00 -2.25
N LEU A 491 -17.42 -14.26 -2.59
CA LEU A 491 -16.50 -13.30 -3.21
C LEU A 491 -16.28 -13.56 -4.73
N TRP A 492 -16.87 -14.62 -5.29
CA TRP A 492 -16.57 -15.11 -6.63
C TRP A 492 -17.01 -14.16 -7.76
#